data_AF-A0A521HCL1-F1
#
_entry.id   AF-A0A521HCL1-F1
#
_cell.length_a   1.000
_cell.length_b   1.000
_cell.length_c   1.000
_cell.angle_alpha   90.00
_cell.angle_beta   90.00
_cell.angle_gamma   90.00
#
_symmetry.space_group_name_H-M   'P 1'
#
loop_
_entity.id
_entity.type
_entity.pdbx_description
1 polymer ?
#
loop_
_entity_poly.entity_id
_entity_poly.type
_entity_poly.pdbx_seq_one_letter_code
_entity_poly.pdbx_strand_id
1 'polypeptide(L)'
;MKTIKGIFLVFILQITVSLQSYSQQIVRTAMVSSGGFSNLLDYTFGETFTTTMINGDYILTLGMQQMDHLLIGTFKDEISQDAMSAIAYPNPTSGEFILKINSRRKSTTTIKMYNSLGKQVFVKNTIVEMGTSEIRINPGTLSSGIYFLSIISGNKYSQLRIQVN
;
A
#
# COMPACT_ATOMS: atom_id res chain seq x y z
N MET A 1 -56.94 44.52 -35.50
CA MET A 1 -56.76 44.26 -34.05
C MET A 1 -56.43 42.81 -33.68
N LYS A 2 -56.69 41.79 -34.53
CA LYS A 2 -56.36 40.38 -34.23
C LYS A 2 -54.87 40.03 -34.36
N THR A 3 -54.15 40.67 -35.29
CA THR A 3 -52.72 40.45 -35.54
C THR A 3 -51.80 40.96 -34.42
N ILE A 4 -52.12 42.13 -33.85
CA ILE A 4 -51.37 42.72 -32.72
C ILE A 4 -51.46 41.87 -31.44
N LYS A 5 -52.62 41.22 -31.19
CA LYS A 5 -52.79 40.32 -30.05
C LYS A 5 -51.92 39.05 -30.16
N GLY A 6 -51.72 38.54 -31.37
CA GLY A 6 -50.86 37.36 -31.62
C GLY A 6 -49.37 37.66 -31.37
N ILE A 7 -48.89 38.82 -31.83
CA ILE A 7 -47.50 39.25 -31.61
C ILE A 7 -47.21 39.43 -30.12
N PHE A 8 -48.14 40.04 -29.39
CA PHE A 8 -48.01 40.23 -27.94
C PHE A 8 -47.92 38.89 -27.18
N LEU A 9 -48.68 37.88 -27.62
CA LEU A 9 -48.68 36.54 -27.01
C LEU A 9 -47.37 35.78 -27.27
N VAL A 10 -46.79 35.90 -28.47
CA VAL A 10 -45.48 35.33 -28.79
C VAL A 10 -44.36 35.97 -27.95
N PHE A 11 -44.45 37.29 -27.72
CA PHE A 11 -43.46 38.02 -26.92
C PHE A 11 -43.48 37.57 -25.45
N ILE A 12 -44.68 37.36 -24.88
CA ILE A 12 -44.84 36.81 -23.52
C ILE A 12 -44.26 35.40 -23.43
N LEU A 13 -44.49 34.56 -24.44
CA LEU A 13 -43.97 33.19 -24.46
C LEU A 13 -42.43 33.16 -24.44
N GLN A 14 -41.78 34.04 -25.20
CA GLN A 14 -40.31 34.12 -25.23
C GLN A 14 -39.72 34.51 -23.87
N ILE A 15 -40.34 35.47 -23.18
CA ILE A 15 -39.92 35.88 -21.83
C ILE A 15 -40.06 34.72 -20.85
N THR A 16 -41.16 33.96 -20.89
CA THR A 16 -41.37 32.83 -19.97
C THR A 16 -40.36 31.69 -20.17
N VAL A 17 -39.92 31.43 -21.41
CA VAL A 17 -38.90 30.41 -21.69
C VAL A 17 -37.52 30.83 -21.15
N SER A 18 -37.17 32.12 -21.23
CA SER A 18 -35.89 32.61 -20.70
C SER A 18 -35.78 32.53 -19.17
N LEU A 19 -36.90 32.63 -18.45
CA LEU A 19 -36.94 32.54 -16.98
C LEU A 19 -36.77 31.10 -16.45
N GLN A 20 -36.94 30.08 -17.30
CA GLN A 20 -36.70 28.67 -16.93
C GLN A 20 -35.25 28.22 -17.13
N SER A 21 -34.40 29.07 -17.68
CA SER A 21 -32.96 28.79 -17.87
C SER A 21 -32.18 29.09 -16.60
N TYR A 22 -32.30 28.23 -15.58
CA TYR A 22 -31.35 28.22 -14.47
C TYR A 22 -30.05 27.58 -14.93
N SER A 23 -28.95 28.35 -14.90
CA SER A 23 -27.60 27.78 -15.01
C SER A 23 -27.31 26.96 -13.75
N GLN A 24 -27.31 25.64 -13.87
CA GLN A 24 -26.95 24.77 -12.75
C GLN A 24 -25.44 24.62 -12.71
N GLN A 25 -24.79 25.26 -11.74
CA GLN A 25 -23.44 24.90 -11.36
C GLN A 25 -23.53 23.65 -10.48
N ILE A 26 -22.91 22.54 -10.94
CA ILE A 26 -22.69 21.38 -10.07
C ILE A 26 -21.74 21.85 -8.97
N VAL A 27 -22.28 22.22 -7.82
CA VAL A 27 -21.47 22.36 -6.60
C VAL A 27 -21.01 20.95 -6.26
N ARG A 28 -19.74 20.65 -6.55
CA ARG A 28 -19.11 19.43 -6.06
C ARG A 28 -18.85 19.64 -4.57
N THR A 29 -19.63 18.98 -3.73
CA THR A 29 -19.33 18.92 -2.29
C THR A 29 -18.27 17.85 -2.10
N ALA A 30 -17.03 18.25 -1.82
CA ALA A 30 -15.99 17.31 -1.41
C ALA A 30 -16.20 16.96 0.07
N MET A 31 -16.23 15.66 0.40
CA MET A 31 -16.11 15.21 1.78
C MET A 31 -14.63 15.28 2.14
N VAL A 32 -14.23 16.38 2.79
CA VAL A 32 -12.87 16.51 3.34
C VAL A 32 -12.90 15.98 4.75
N SER A 33 -12.01 15.03 5.05
CA SER A 33 -11.80 14.53 6.42
C SER A 33 -11.32 15.70 7.30
N SER A 34 -12.22 16.23 8.11
CA SER A 34 -11.90 17.17 9.19
C SER A 34 -11.16 16.39 10.26
N GLY A 35 -9.83 16.46 10.23
CA GLY A 35 -8.92 15.70 11.08
C GLY A 35 -9.36 15.55 12.54
N GLY A 36 -9.56 14.30 12.95
CA GLY A 36 -9.76 13.86 14.32
C GLY A 36 -9.21 12.44 14.47
N PHE A 37 -8.32 12.23 15.44
CA PHE A 37 -7.60 10.97 15.68
C PHE A 37 -8.56 9.76 15.74
N SER A 38 -8.49 8.85 14.76
CA SER A 38 -8.38 7.40 15.03
C SER A 38 -8.38 6.50 13.79
N ASN A 39 -8.85 6.88 12.60
CA ASN A 39 -8.70 6.10 11.36
C ASN A 39 -8.99 6.99 10.13
N LEU A 40 -7.96 7.44 9.42
CA LEU A 40 -8.08 8.27 8.21
C LEU A 40 -8.14 7.37 6.97
N LEU A 41 -9.32 7.30 6.34
CA LEU A 41 -9.47 6.79 4.97
C LEU A 41 -9.56 8.00 4.04
N ASP A 42 -8.40 8.43 3.54
CA ASP A 42 -8.33 9.55 2.59
C ASP A 42 -8.43 8.99 1.17
N TYR A 43 -9.57 9.21 0.50
CA TYR A 43 -9.79 8.82 -0.89
C TYR A 43 -10.67 9.84 -1.60
N THR A 44 -10.17 10.35 -2.73
CA THR A 44 -10.95 11.22 -3.61
C THR A 44 -10.89 10.65 -5.03
N PHE A 45 -12.05 10.42 -5.64
CA PHE A 45 -12.15 9.98 -7.03
C PHE A 45 -12.64 11.14 -7.90
N GLY A 46 -11.87 11.50 -8.94
CA GLY A 46 -12.39 12.29 -10.07
C GLY A 46 -12.15 13.80 -10.08
N GLU A 47 -10.96 14.27 -9.70
CA GLU A 47 -10.51 15.65 -10.00
C GLU A 47 -9.03 15.70 -10.43
N THR A 48 -8.71 16.44 -11.50
CA THR A 48 -7.38 16.51 -12.15
C THR A 48 -6.60 17.79 -11.86
N PHE A 49 -7.03 18.61 -10.89
CA PHE A 49 -6.39 19.89 -10.59
C PHE A 49 -6.03 20.01 -9.11
N THR A 50 -4.76 20.34 -8.83
CA THR A 50 -4.30 20.68 -7.49
C THR A 50 -4.34 22.20 -7.32
N THR A 51 -5.10 22.74 -6.36
CA THR A 51 -5.10 24.19 -6.08
C THR A 51 -4.31 24.46 -4.81
N THR A 52 -3.30 25.32 -4.91
CA THR A 52 -2.53 25.79 -3.74
C THR A 52 -3.02 27.18 -3.38
N MET A 53 -3.56 27.34 -2.17
CA MET A 53 -3.88 28.64 -1.59
C MET A 53 -2.85 28.96 -0.51
N ILE A 54 -2.29 30.16 -0.55
CA ILE A 54 -1.36 30.68 0.44
C ILE A 54 -2.03 31.87 1.12
N ASN A 55 -2.17 31.82 2.44
CA ASN A 55 -2.64 32.95 3.24
C ASN A 55 -1.75 33.12 4.49
N GLY A 56 -0.78 34.03 4.40
CA GLY A 56 0.26 34.18 5.43
C GLY A 56 1.15 32.94 5.51
N ASP A 57 1.35 32.42 6.72
CA ASP A 57 2.15 31.22 6.98
C ASP A 57 1.40 29.90 6.69
N TYR A 58 0.11 29.98 6.33
CA TYR A 58 -0.70 28.79 6.04
C TYR A 58 -0.68 28.49 4.54
N ILE A 59 -0.09 27.35 4.19
CA ILE A 59 -0.11 26.79 2.84
C ILE A 59 -1.13 25.65 2.83
N LEU A 60 -2.23 25.83 2.10
CA LEU A 60 -3.24 24.80 1.87
C LEU A 60 -3.09 24.30 0.43
N THR A 61 -2.54 23.10 0.26
CA THR A 61 -2.48 22.41 -1.03
C THR A 61 -3.62 21.41 -1.10
N LEU A 62 -4.65 21.72 -1.89
CA LEU A 62 -5.74 20.80 -2.19
C LEU A 62 -5.35 19.99 -3.42
N GLY A 63 -4.96 18.74 -3.23
CA GLY A 63 -4.49 17.84 -4.28
C GLY A 63 -4.29 16.42 -3.74
N MET A 64 -4.35 15.44 -4.64
CA MET A 64 -4.26 14.01 -4.33
C MET A 64 -3.03 13.68 -3.48
N GLN A 65 -3.24 13.13 -2.28
CA GLN A 65 -2.22 12.33 -1.60
C GLN A 65 -2.22 10.96 -2.28
N GLN A 66 -1.24 10.71 -3.15
CA GLN A 66 -1.10 9.40 -3.79
C GLN A 66 -0.82 8.36 -2.70
N MET A 67 -1.73 7.41 -2.57
CA MET A 67 -1.52 6.24 -1.73
C MET A 67 -0.45 5.36 -2.39
N ASP A 68 0.79 5.43 -1.90
CA ASP A 68 1.87 4.49 -2.27
C ASP A 68 1.70 3.11 -1.60
N HIS A 69 0.61 2.92 -0.85
CA HIS A 69 0.29 1.64 -0.26
C HIS A 69 -0.65 0.85 -1.17
N LEU A 70 -0.09 -0.17 -1.83
CA LEU A 70 -0.85 -1.28 -2.39
C LEU A 70 -1.71 -1.87 -1.26
N LEU A 71 -2.99 -1.54 -1.23
CA LEU A 71 -3.98 -2.18 -0.36
C LEU A 71 -4.17 -3.63 -0.83
N ILE A 72 -3.22 -4.48 -0.51
CA ILE A 72 -3.50 -5.90 -0.32
C ILE A 72 -4.40 -5.93 0.91
N GLY A 73 -5.66 -6.30 0.73
CA GLY A 73 -6.55 -6.63 1.84
C GLY A 73 -5.98 -7.83 2.59
N THR A 74 -5.01 -7.58 3.45
CA THR A 74 -4.68 -8.49 4.53
C THR A 74 -5.86 -8.41 5.48
N PHE A 75 -6.72 -9.44 5.44
CA PHE A 75 -7.33 -9.89 6.66
C PHE A 75 -6.18 -10.00 7.66
N LYS A 76 -6.09 -9.04 8.57
CA LYS A 76 -5.38 -9.23 9.82
C LYS A 76 -6.22 -10.24 10.59
N ASP A 77 -6.19 -11.50 10.13
CA ASP A 77 -6.14 -12.59 11.07
C ASP A 77 -5.06 -12.14 12.05
N GLU A 78 -5.49 -11.90 13.28
CA GLU A 78 -4.64 -11.53 14.39
C GLU A 78 -3.32 -12.25 14.17
N ILE A 79 -2.27 -11.49 13.80
CA ILE A 79 -0.94 -12.05 13.60
C ILE A 79 -0.72 -12.82 14.87
N SER A 80 -0.82 -14.14 14.75
CA SER A 80 -0.81 -15.01 15.89
C SER A 80 0.42 -14.56 16.65
N GLN A 81 0.28 -14.24 17.93
CA GLN A 81 1.40 -13.70 18.71
C GLN A 81 2.66 -14.59 18.62
N ASP A 82 2.53 -15.77 18.03
CA ASP A 82 3.57 -16.70 17.65
C ASP A 82 4.27 -16.43 16.29
N ALA A 83 4.22 -15.22 15.73
CA ALA A 83 5.01 -14.85 14.54
C ALA A 83 6.51 -15.08 14.79
N MET A 84 7.12 -15.94 13.98
CA MET A 84 8.55 -16.23 14.05
C MET A 84 9.33 -15.02 13.51
N SER A 85 10.01 -14.30 14.40
CA SER A 85 10.85 -13.17 14.02
C SER A 85 12.20 -13.70 13.54
N ALA A 86 12.57 -13.34 12.31
CA ALA A 86 13.84 -13.70 11.71
C ALA A 86 14.46 -12.47 11.06
N ILE A 87 15.75 -12.27 11.24
CA ILE A 87 16.53 -11.22 10.59
C ILE A 87 17.78 -11.83 9.96
N ALA A 88 18.20 -11.30 8.81
CA ALA A 88 19.40 -11.73 8.12
C ALA A 88 20.37 -10.55 7.97
N TYR A 89 21.63 -10.75 8.34
CA TYR A 89 22.67 -9.72 8.24
C TYR A 89 24.04 -10.33 7.87
N PRO A 90 24.87 -9.61 7.12
CA PRO A 90 24.55 -8.35 6.44
C PRO A 90 23.60 -8.57 5.25
N ASN A 91 22.77 -7.57 4.95
CA ASN A 91 21.94 -7.51 3.74
C ASN A 91 22.03 -6.07 3.22
N PRO A 92 22.73 -5.80 2.09
CA PRO A 92 23.28 -6.76 1.12
C PRO A 92 24.45 -7.63 1.63
N THR A 93 24.67 -8.78 1.00
CA THR A 93 25.74 -9.76 1.30
C THR A 93 26.59 -10.06 0.05
N SER A 94 27.83 -10.53 0.24
CA SER A 94 28.69 -11.08 -0.82
C SER A 94 28.51 -12.59 -1.05
N GLY A 95 27.53 -13.22 -0.38
CA GLY A 95 27.20 -14.64 -0.53
C GLY A 95 26.98 -15.35 0.80
N GLU A 96 27.70 -14.96 1.85
CA GLU A 96 27.52 -15.50 3.21
C GLU A 96 26.85 -14.49 4.15
N PHE A 97 25.91 -14.97 4.96
CA PHE A 97 25.25 -14.14 5.96
C PHE A 97 24.82 -14.95 7.18
N ILE A 98 24.47 -14.23 8.25
CA ILE A 98 23.95 -14.79 9.49
C ILE A 98 22.44 -14.61 9.50
N LEU A 99 21.73 -15.71 9.73
CA LEU A 99 20.31 -15.73 9.98
C LEU A 99 20.07 -15.85 11.49
N LYS A 100 19.47 -14.82 12.08
CA LYS A 100 19.07 -14.80 13.47
C LYS A 100 17.57 -15.06 13.57
N ILE A 101 17.21 -16.14 14.24
CA ILE A 101 15.83 -16.58 14.43
C ILE A 101 15.50 -16.50 15.92
N ASN A 102 14.40 -15.83 16.25
CA ASN A 102 13.81 -15.88 17.58
C ASN A 102 12.62 -16.84 17.58
N SER A 103 12.75 -17.95 18.30
CA SER A 103 11.69 -18.95 18.43
C SER A 103 11.21 -19.05 19.88
N ARG A 104 9.90 -19.12 20.07
CA ARG A 104 9.28 -19.35 21.40
C ARG A 104 9.41 -20.78 21.89
N ARG A 105 9.70 -21.74 21.00
CA ARG A 105 9.80 -23.18 21.31
C ARG A 105 10.86 -23.84 20.45
N LYS A 106 11.44 -24.93 20.97
CA LYS A 106 12.32 -25.81 20.20
C LYS A 106 11.54 -26.40 19.02
N SER A 107 12.09 -26.30 17.81
CA SER A 107 11.40 -26.76 16.60
C SER A 107 12.38 -27.12 15.49
N THR A 108 12.03 -28.15 14.71
CA THR A 108 12.76 -28.46 13.47
C THR A 108 12.38 -27.44 12.42
N THR A 109 13.37 -26.69 11.95
CA THR A 109 13.22 -25.60 10.99
C THR A 109 13.92 -25.93 9.69
N THR A 110 13.21 -25.79 8.58
CA THR A 110 13.72 -25.91 7.23
C THR A 110 13.93 -24.53 6.63
N ILE A 111 15.17 -24.22 6.26
CA ILE A 111 15.57 -22.98 5.61
C ILE A 111 15.80 -23.29 4.14
N LYS A 112 15.09 -22.59 3.25
CA LYS A 112 15.22 -22.73 1.79
C LYS A 112 15.52 -21.38 1.18
N MET A 113 16.32 -21.34 0.13
CA MET A 113 16.57 -20.12 -0.62
C MET A 113 16.24 -20.32 -2.09
N TYR A 114 15.59 -19.31 -2.67
CA TYR A 114 15.19 -19.28 -4.07
C TYR A 114 15.76 -18.04 -4.76
N ASN A 115 16.15 -18.17 -6.03
CA ASN A 115 16.47 -17.00 -6.86
C ASN A 115 15.19 -16.31 -7.38
N SER A 116 15.36 -15.21 -8.12
CA SER A 116 14.24 -14.46 -8.73
C SER A 116 13.39 -15.27 -9.72
N LEU A 117 13.92 -16.37 -10.26
CA LEU A 117 13.21 -17.29 -11.16
C LEU A 117 12.50 -18.43 -10.41
N GLY A 118 12.54 -18.45 -9.07
CA GLY A 118 11.96 -19.51 -8.26
C GLY A 118 12.78 -20.80 -8.20
N LYS A 119 14.01 -20.83 -8.73
CA LYS A 119 14.92 -21.97 -8.60
C LYS A 119 15.46 -22.03 -7.18
N GLN A 120 15.31 -23.19 -6.53
CA GLN A 120 15.93 -23.44 -5.23
C GLN A 120 17.45 -23.50 -5.37
N VAL A 121 18.16 -22.63 -4.64
CA VAL A 121 19.63 -22.56 -4.64
C VAL A 121 20.25 -23.08 -3.35
N PHE A 122 19.48 -23.16 -2.27
CA PHE A 122 19.96 -23.66 -0.98
C PHE A 122 18.82 -24.31 -0.18
N VAL A 123 19.15 -25.36 0.58
CA VAL A 123 18.26 -25.96 1.57
C VAL A 123 19.07 -26.45 2.76
N LYS A 124 18.60 -26.16 3.97
CA LYS A 124 19.19 -26.62 5.22
C LYS A 124 18.10 -26.92 6.23
N ASN A 125 18.13 -28.13 6.79
CA ASN A 125 17.30 -28.51 7.93
C ASN A 125 18.13 -28.34 9.20
N THR A 126 17.57 -27.71 10.22
CA THR A 126 18.25 -27.49 11.49
C THR A 126 17.24 -27.46 12.64
N ILE A 127 17.73 -27.67 13.85
CA ILE A 127 16.92 -27.58 15.06
C ILE A 127 17.17 -26.19 15.63
N VAL A 128 16.12 -25.38 15.71
CA VAL A 128 16.16 -24.07 16.35
C VAL A 128 15.70 -24.25 17.79
N GLU A 129 16.57 -23.92 18.73
CA GLU A 129 16.25 -23.98 20.15
C GLU A 129 15.35 -22.80 20.56
N MET A 130 14.72 -22.92 21.74
CA MET A 130 13.95 -21.81 22.31
C MET A 130 14.88 -20.61 22.59
N GLY A 131 14.42 -19.41 22.22
CA GLY A 131 15.18 -18.17 22.33
C GLY A 131 15.75 -17.73 20.98
N THR A 132 16.89 -17.04 21.04
CA THR A 132 17.56 -16.49 19.86
C THR A 132 18.65 -17.45 19.39
N SER A 133 18.53 -17.95 18.17
CA SER A 133 19.53 -18.79 17.52
C SER A 133 20.14 -18.05 16.32
N GLU A 134 21.47 -18.09 16.20
CA GLU A 134 22.19 -17.56 15.05
C GLU A 134 22.73 -18.70 14.19
N ILE A 135 22.38 -18.69 12.91
CA ILE A 135 22.71 -19.74 11.95
C ILE A 135 23.50 -19.11 10.82
N ARG A 136 24.74 -19.55 10.63
CA ARG A 136 25.53 -19.17 9.45
C ARG A 136 24.97 -19.86 8.21
N ILE A 137 24.68 -19.06 7.20
CA ILE A 137 24.20 -19.50 5.89
C ILE A 137 25.32 -19.29 4.88
N ASN A 138 25.76 -20.40 4.29
CA ASN A 138 26.73 -20.41 3.21
C ASN A 138 26.12 -21.22 2.04
N PRO A 139 25.42 -20.54 1.11
CA PRO A 139 24.84 -21.14 -0.08
C PRO A 139 25.86 -21.41 -1.19
N GLY A 140 27.15 -21.10 -0.97
CA GLY A 140 28.21 -21.22 -1.96
C GLY A 140 28.24 -20.03 -2.92
N THR A 141 28.57 -20.28 -4.18
CA THR A 141 28.67 -19.24 -5.21
C THR A 141 27.28 -18.82 -5.69
N LEU A 142 26.85 -17.62 -5.31
CA LEU A 142 25.64 -16.98 -5.80
C LEU A 142 25.97 -15.87 -6.79
N SER A 143 25.18 -15.73 -7.84
CA SER A 143 25.24 -14.56 -8.73
C SER A 143 24.62 -13.35 -8.06
N SER A 144 25.09 -12.14 -8.37
CA SER A 144 24.51 -10.89 -7.89
C SER A 144 23.04 -10.79 -8.27
N GLY A 145 22.19 -10.40 -7.31
CA GLY A 145 20.75 -10.33 -7.51
C GLY A 145 19.93 -10.45 -6.23
N ILE A 146 18.63 -10.64 -6.40
CA ILE A 146 17.66 -10.78 -5.31
C ILE A 146 17.32 -12.25 -5.11
N TYR A 147 17.34 -12.68 -3.85
CA TYR A 147 16.99 -14.02 -3.40
C TYR A 147 15.93 -13.96 -2.31
N PHE A 148 15.13 -15.02 -2.22
CA PHE A 148 14.08 -15.17 -1.22
C PHE A 148 14.43 -16.33 -0.29
N LEU A 149 14.65 -16.02 0.97
CA LEU A 149 14.93 -16.99 2.03
C LEU A 149 13.63 -17.33 2.75
N SER A 150 13.19 -18.57 2.63
CA SER A 150 11.99 -19.11 3.27
C SER A 150 12.38 -19.94 4.48
N ILE A 151 11.74 -19.69 5.62
CA ILE A 151 12.02 -20.31 6.90
C ILE A 151 10.71 -20.97 7.36
N ILE A 152 10.72 -22.29 7.41
CA ILE A 152 9.54 -23.13 7.70
C ILE A 152 9.81 -23.83 9.02
N SER A 153 8.98 -23.58 10.03
CA SER A 153 9.10 -24.22 11.35
C SER A 153 7.73 -24.71 11.81
N GLY A 154 7.49 -26.02 11.71
CA GLY A 154 6.16 -26.60 11.92
C GLY A 154 5.12 -25.94 11.00
N ASN A 155 4.09 -25.34 11.60
CA ASN A 155 3.03 -24.63 10.88
C ASN A 155 3.35 -23.15 10.59
N LYS A 156 4.55 -22.68 10.96
CA LYS A 156 4.96 -21.29 10.76
C LYS A 156 5.79 -21.15 9.50
N TYR A 157 5.54 -20.05 8.81
CA TYR A 157 6.26 -19.66 7.61
C TYR A 157 6.70 -18.20 7.74
N SER A 158 7.97 -17.94 7.41
CA SER A 158 8.52 -16.58 7.31
C SER A 158 9.40 -16.49 6.07
N GLN A 159 9.38 -15.35 5.39
CA GLN A 159 10.18 -15.12 4.20
C GLN A 159 10.95 -13.80 4.30
N LEU A 160 12.24 -13.84 3.94
CA LEU A 160 13.14 -12.68 3.93
C LEU A 160 13.69 -12.47 2.52
N ARG A 161 13.76 -11.20 2.09
CA ARG A 161 14.43 -10.81 0.85
C ARG A 161 15.91 -10.53 1.13
N ILE A 162 16.80 -11.22 0.44
CA ILE A 162 18.25 -11.07 0.54
C ILE A 162 18.79 -10.51 -0.77
N GLN A 163 19.59 -9.45 -0.68
CA GLN A 163 20.31 -8.88 -1.81
C GLN A 163 21.75 -9.38 -1.79
N VAL A 164 22.19 -9.99 -2.89
CA VAL A 164 23.57 -10.42 -3.11
C VAL A 164 24.22 -9.45 -4.09
N ASN A 165 25.40 -8.93 -3.73
CA ASN A 165 26.21 -8.05 -4.58
C ASN A 165 27.22 -8.83 -5.40
#